data_AF-A0A517RJU7-F1
#
_entry.id   AF-A0A517RJU7-F1
#
_cell.length_a   1.000
_cell.length_b   1.000
_cell.length_c   1.000
_cell.angle_alpha   90.00
_cell.angle_beta   90.00
_cell.angle_gamma   90.00
#
_symmetry.space_group_name_H-M   'P 1'
#
loop_
_entity.id
_entity.type
_entity.pdbx_description
1 polymer ?
#
loop_
_entity_poly.entity_id
_entity_poly.type
_entity_poly.pdbx_seq_one_letter_code
_entity_poly.pdbx_strand_id
1 'polypeptide(L)'
;MKRFFYFGVPLLILGGLMLIPMMLALPLVLCWILYLVFRILQLLTNKDEWLRKNLLPFGVNVIALTLSFVLIFVTTSRANSTPALIASLGHISPHYPNSVHNQMSRVIKRGPEVVAPLSTTLEQVLDREYISPFRTAQIAYCLSQIGGEQAEAALQQAIEQHITFDDDFYGKWETAVCCLYAESARERAVPTLMNLLNSAEEKQANSQKLIALLALARTQDPAAVETVLDHADFLKTQLLGKNTPYRQTVQINVTLQALSEGQSPADLSASPIYEPLRLGLNPDSRTKTGIKWDDRWNGELDIEALKAHWSAILK
;
A
#
# COMPACT_ATOMS: atom_id res chain seq x y z
N MET A 1 26.83 20.14 -8.60
CA MET A 1 26.82 19.91 -10.08
C MET A 1 27.20 18.49 -10.51
N LYS A 2 28.28 17.87 -9.99
CA LYS A 2 28.71 16.53 -10.45
C LYS A 2 27.64 15.42 -10.30
N ARG A 3 26.80 15.44 -9.27
CA ARG A 3 25.74 14.42 -9.06
C ARG A 3 24.57 14.48 -10.07
N PHE A 4 24.30 15.64 -10.68
CA PHE A 4 23.25 15.79 -11.71
C PHE A 4 23.63 15.08 -13.02
N PHE A 5 24.93 15.05 -13.34
CA PHE A 5 25.44 14.35 -14.51
C PHE A 5 25.44 12.82 -14.37
N TYR A 6 25.63 12.28 -13.15
CA TYR A 6 25.66 10.82 -12.96
C TYR A 6 24.27 10.19 -12.83
N PHE A 7 23.26 10.92 -12.36
CA PHE A 7 21.91 10.39 -12.15
C PHE A 7 20.81 11.09 -12.96
N GLY A 8 20.93 12.40 -13.22
CA GLY A 8 19.96 13.15 -14.01
C GLY A 8 20.05 12.87 -15.50
N VAL A 9 21.27 12.70 -16.03
CA VAL A 9 21.48 12.45 -17.47
C VAL A 9 21.02 11.06 -17.89
N PRO A 10 21.32 9.95 -17.18
CA PRO A 10 20.76 8.65 -17.55
C PRO A 10 19.24 8.57 -17.42
N LEU A 11 18.64 9.30 -16.47
CA LEU A 11 17.18 9.29 -16.21
C LEU A 11 16.41 10.18 -17.21
N LEU A 12 17.01 11.30 -17.64
CA LEU A 12 16.54 12.10 -18.78
C LEU A 12 16.76 11.41 -20.12
N ILE A 13 17.86 10.66 -20.27
CA ILE A 13 18.12 9.84 -21.46
C ILE A 13 17.13 8.68 -21.52
N LEU A 14 16.89 7.92 -20.44
CA LEU A 14 15.88 6.85 -20.44
C LEU A 14 14.44 7.39 -20.57
N GLY A 15 14.11 8.45 -19.84
CA GLY A 15 12.78 9.09 -19.92
C GLY A 15 12.53 9.75 -21.27
N GLY A 16 13.55 10.40 -21.85
CA GLY A 16 13.54 10.95 -23.20
C GLY A 16 13.50 9.89 -24.29
N LEU A 17 14.30 8.81 -24.18
CA LEU A 17 14.29 7.68 -25.12
C LEU A 17 13.00 6.86 -25.08
N MET A 18 12.18 6.96 -24.04
CA MET A 18 10.84 6.36 -24.05
C MET A 18 9.75 7.31 -24.55
N LEU A 19 9.88 8.63 -24.30
CA LEU A 19 8.94 9.63 -24.80
C LEU A 19 9.11 9.95 -26.28
N ILE A 20 10.34 9.93 -26.82
CA ILE A 20 10.63 10.22 -28.23
C ILE A 20 9.99 9.17 -29.16
N PRO A 21 10.09 7.84 -28.91
CA PRO A 21 9.35 6.86 -29.67
C PRO A 21 7.85 7.04 -29.56
N MET A 22 7.31 7.45 -28.40
CA MET A 22 5.85 7.59 -28.22
C MET A 22 5.29 8.86 -28.89
N MET A 23 5.99 9.99 -28.78
CA MET A 23 5.63 11.27 -29.42
C MET A 23 5.90 11.29 -30.93
N LEU A 24 6.87 10.52 -31.43
CA LEU A 24 7.06 10.32 -32.87
C LEU A 24 6.21 9.17 -33.42
N ALA A 25 5.93 8.12 -32.64
CA ALA A 25 5.08 7.01 -33.08
C ALA A 25 3.67 7.48 -33.38
N LEU A 26 3.09 8.39 -32.60
CA LEU A 26 1.73 8.86 -32.87
C LEU A 26 1.60 9.53 -34.25
N PRO A 27 2.37 10.56 -34.62
CA PRO A 27 2.33 11.15 -35.96
C PRO A 27 2.85 10.20 -37.05
N LEU A 28 3.83 9.34 -36.76
CA LEU A 28 4.26 8.30 -37.73
C LEU A 28 3.14 7.32 -38.04
N VAL A 29 2.45 6.81 -37.02
CA VAL A 29 1.28 5.91 -37.16
C VAL A 29 0.14 6.64 -37.86
N LEU A 30 -0.11 7.91 -37.55
CA LEU A 30 -1.17 8.70 -38.17
C LEU A 30 -0.87 8.99 -39.66
N CYS A 31 0.38 9.33 -40.00
CA CYS A 31 0.86 9.41 -41.38
C CYS A 31 0.79 8.06 -42.10
N TRP A 32 1.08 6.96 -41.40
CA TRP A 32 0.96 5.60 -41.93
C TRP A 32 -0.50 5.21 -42.21
N ILE A 33 -1.43 5.58 -41.32
CA ILE A 33 -2.87 5.37 -41.50
C ILE A 33 -3.39 6.21 -42.67
N LEU A 34 -3.00 7.47 -42.79
CA LEU A 34 -3.37 8.32 -43.94
C LEU A 34 -2.81 7.77 -45.25
N TYR A 35 -1.57 7.30 -45.25
CA TYR A 35 -0.96 6.62 -46.39
C TYR A 35 -1.70 5.32 -46.76
N LEU A 36 -2.09 4.51 -45.75
CA LEU A 36 -2.91 3.30 -45.93
C LEU A 36 -4.25 3.62 -46.60
N VAL A 37 -4.98 4.62 -46.08
CA VAL A 37 -6.28 5.04 -46.62
C VAL A 37 -6.13 5.54 -48.05
N PHE A 38 -5.12 6.37 -48.32
CA PHE A 38 -4.83 6.85 -49.67
C PHE A 38 -4.53 5.71 -50.65
N ARG A 39 -3.73 4.71 -50.25
CA ARG A 39 -3.39 3.56 -51.09
C ARG A 39 -4.56 2.61 -51.33
N ILE A 40 -5.41 2.38 -50.32
CA ILE A 40 -6.64 1.59 -50.47
C ILE A 40 -7.61 2.31 -51.43
N LEU A 41 -7.75 3.64 -51.31
CA LEU A 41 -8.58 4.44 -52.20
C LEU A 41 -8.09 4.34 -53.65
N GLN A 42 -6.77 4.46 -53.89
CA GLN A 42 -6.16 4.32 -55.22
C GLN A 42 -6.37 2.92 -55.81
N LEU A 43 -6.37 1.87 -54.99
CA LEU A 43 -6.61 0.49 -55.42
C LEU A 43 -8.06 0.23 -55.82
N LEU A 44 -9.00 0.92 -55.15
CA LEU A 44 -10.43 0.88 -55.47
C LEU A 44 -10.77 1.70 -56.73
N THR A 45 -10.00 2.76 -57.02
CA THR A 45 -10.23 3.64 -58.18
C THR A 45 -9.47 3.23 -59.44
N ASN A 46 -8.23 2.72 -59.34
CA ASN A 46 -7.39 2.37 -60.49
C ASN A 46 -7.02 0.88 -60.50
N LYS A 47 -7.34 0.19 -61.62
CA LYS A 47 -6.99 -1.21 -61.89
C LYS A 47 -5.54 -1.36 -62.37
N ASP A 48 -4.57 -0.85 -61.60
CA ASP A 48 -3.16 -0.84 -61.99
C ASP A 48 -2.42 -2.12 -61.57
N GLU A 49 -1.79 -2.84 -62.52
CA GLU A 49 -1.05 -4.08 -62.28
C GLU A 49 0.19 -3.90 -61.39
N TRP A 50 0.79 -2.70 -61.40
CA TRP A 50 1.95 -2.38 -60.56
C TRP A 50 1.59 -2.29 -59.07
N LEU A 51 0.41 -1.76 -58.74
CA LEU A 51 -0.14 -1.75 -57.38
C LEU A 51 -0.42 -3.18 -56.88
N ARG A 52 -0.82 -4.10 -57.78
CA ARG A 52 -0.99 -5.53 -57.49
C ARG A 52 0.28 -6.25 -57.06
N LYS A 53 1.47 -5.87 -57.58
CA LYS A 53 2.75 -6.46 -57.14
C LYS A 53 3.22 -5.95 -55.77
N ASN A 54 2.89 -4.70 -55.43
CA ASN A 54 3.22 -4.10 -54.14
C ASN A 54 2.18 -4.40 -53.02
N LEU A 55 1.06 -5.06 -53.35
CA LEU A 55 0.04 -5.51 -52.40
C LEU A 55 0.57 -6.58 -51.43
N LEU A 56 1.51 -7.41 -51.85
CA LEU A 56 2.06 -8.51 -51.05
C LEU A 56 2.86 -8.00 -49.82
N PRO A 57 3.89 -7.15 -49.99
CA PRO A 57 4.59 -6.57 -48.83
C PRO A 57 3.70 -5.62 -48.02
N PHE A 58 2.72 -4.97 -48.65
CA PHE A 58 1.73 -4.12 -47.96
C PHE A 58 0.80 -4.93 -47.06
N GLY A 59 0.25 -6.04 -47.56
CA GLY A 59 -0.57 -6.97 -46.79
C GLY A 59 0.18 -7.57 -45.60
N VAL A 60 1.46 -7.94 -45.80
CA VAL A 60 2.33 -8.44 -44.71
C VAL A 60 2.53 -7.38 -43.63
N ASN A 61 2.79 -6.12 -44.00
CA ASN A 61 2.97 -5.04 -43.02
C ASN A 61 1.68 -4.71 -42.26
N VAL A 62 0.52 -4.73 -42.93
CA VAL A 62 -0.79 -4.53 -42.28
C VAL A 62 -1.08 -5.68 -41.31
N ILE A 63 -0.82 -6.93 -41.70
CA ILE A 63 -0.97 -8.09 -40.81
C ILE A 63 -0.03 -7.96 -39.60
N ALA A 64 1.24 -7.63 -39.81
CA ALA A 64 2.23 -7.47 -38.75
C ALA A 64 1.85 -6.36 -37.74
N LEU A 65 1.39 -5.20 -38.23
CA LEU A 65 0.90 -4.11 -37.39
C LEU A 65 -0.36 -4.52 -36.63
N THR A 66 -1.32 -5.17 -37.29
CA THR A 66 -2.55 -5.63 -36.64
C THR A 66 -2.24 -6.65 -35.55
N LEU A 67 -1.36 -7.62 -35.82
CA LEU A 67 -0.89 -8.59 -34.82
C LEU A 67 -0.18 -7.91 -33.65
N SER A 68 0.65 -6.92 -33.91
CA SER A 68 1.34 -6.15 -32.87
C SER A 68 0.35 -5.36 -32.01
N PHE A 69 -0.63 -4.69 -32.62
CA PHE A 69 -1.70 -3.99 -31.90
C PHE A 69 -2.55 -4.95 -31.06
N VAL A 70 -2.96 -6.09 -31.63
CA VAL A 70 -3.71 -7.11 -30.90
C VAL A 70 -2.88 -7.65 -29.73
N LEU A 71 -1.59 -7.92 -29.93
CA LEU A 71 -0.71 -8.43 -28.89
C LEU A 71 -0.51 -7.39 -27.77
N ILE A 72 -0.26 -6.13 -28.11
CA ILE A 72 -0.17 -5.03 -27.12
C ILE A 72 -1.50 -4.87 -26.38
N PHE A 73 -2.62 -4.89 -27.08
CA PHE A 73 -3.94 -4.75 -26.47
C PHE A 73 -4.26 -5.92 -25.53
N VAL A 74 -4.05 -7.16 -25.95
CA VAL A 74 -4.31 -8.36 -25.15
C VAL A 74 -3.39 -8.41 -23.93
N THR A 75 -2.10 -8.14 -24.10
CA THR A 75 -1.13 -8.12 -22.98
C THR A 75 -1.46 -7.01 -21.99
N THR A 76 -1.78 -5.81 -22.47
CA THR A 76 -2.18 -4.68 -21.62
C THR A 76 -3.51 -4.96 -20.91
N SER A 77 -4.50 -5.54 -21.60
CA SER A 77 -5.79 -5.90 -21.02
C SER A 77 -5.64 -6.98 -19.94
N ARG A 78 -4.80 -7.99 -20.18
CA ARG A 78 -4.47 -9.02 -19.17
C ARG A 78 -3.75 -8.41 -17.98
N ALA A 79 -2.75 -7.55 -18.18
CA ALA A 79 -2.03 -6.88 -17.10
C ALA A 79 -2.94 -5.94 -16.28
N ASN A 80 -4.00 -5.41 -16.89
CA ASN A 80 -4.97 -4.51 -16.24
C ASN A 80 -6.19 -5.23 -15.65
N SER A 81 -6.26 -6.56 -15.81
CA SER A 81 -7.31 -7.38 -15.21
C SER A 81 -7.19 -7.42 -13.69
N THR A 82 -8.31 -7.58 -12.98
CA THR A 82 -8.33 -7.70 -11.51
C THR A 82 -7.35 -8.76 -10.98
N PRO A 83 -7.32 -10.00 -11.52
CA PRO A 83 -6.37 -11.01 -11.04
C PRO A 83 -4.91 -10.59 -11.20
N ALA A 84 -4.54 -9.97 -12.32
CA ALA A 84 -3.17 -9.51 -12.55
C ALA A 84 -2.78 -8.34 -11.64
N LEU A 85 -3.73 -7.43 -11.35
CA LEU A 85 -3.51 -6.33 -10.42
C LEU A 85 -3.28 -6.82 -8.99
N ILE A 86 -4.09 -7.79 -8.53
CA ILE A 86 -3.93 -8.40 -7.20
C ILE A 86 -2.63 -9.22 -7.14
N ALA A 87 -2.35 -10.02 -8.18
CA ALA A 87 -1.14 -10.85 -8.24
C ALA A 87 0.15 -10.02 -8.21
N SER A 88 0.12 -8.81 -8.75
CA SER A 88 1.30 -7.94 -8.76
C SER A 88 1.57 -7.26 -7.41
N LEU A 89 0.64 -7.27 -6.43
CA LEU A 89 0.86 -6.63 -5.13
C LEU A 89 2.05 -7.30 -4.42
N GLY A 90 2.95 -6.48 -3.86
CA GLY A 90 4.18 -6.94 -3.21
C GLY A 90 5.34 -7.27 -4.16
N HIS A 91 5.15 -7.23 -5.49
CA HIS A 91 6.21 -7.49 -6.48
C HIS A 91 7.00 -6.24 -6.90
N ILE A 92 6.46 -5.04 -6.65
CA ILE A 92 7.17 -3.79 -6.90
C ILE A 92 8.05 -3.48 -5.68
N SER A 93 9.33 -3.19 -5.92
CA SER A 93 10.26 -2.82 -4.86
C SER A 93 9.77 -1.58 -4.09
N PRO A 94 9.87 -1.57 -2.74
CA PRO A 94 9.45 -0.42 -1.91
C PRO A 94 10.28 0.84 -2.17
N HIS A 95 11.40 0.74 -2.91
CA HIS A 95 12.18 1.89 -3.38
C HIS A 95 11.47 2.71 -4.48
N TYR A 96 10.34 2.25 -5.01
CA TYR A 96 9.52 2.96 -5.99
C TYR A 96 8.12 3.29 -5.44
N PRO A 97 8.01 4.17 -4.43
CA PRO A 97 6.76 4.40 -3.70
C PRO A 97 5.61 4.86 -4.61
N ASN A 98 5.89 5.72 -5.59
CA ASN A 98 4.89 6.18 -6.56
C ASN A 98 4.30 5.02 -7.38
N SER A 99 5.12 4.05 -7.77
CA SER A 99 4.68 2.90 -8.55
C SER A 99 3.80 1.97 -7.72
N VAL A 100 4.19 1.71 -6.46
CA VAL A 100 3.37 0.91 -5.54
C VAL A 100 2.05 1.61 -5.23
N HIS A 101 2.07 2.92 -4.96
CA HIS A 101 0.85 3.69 -4.71
C HIS A 101 -0.10 3.68 -5.91
N ASN A 102 0.43 3.90 -7.12
CA ASN A 102 -0.37 3.82 -8.35
C ASN A 102 -1.00 2.44 -8.53
N GLN A 103 -0.27 1.38 -8.20
CA GLN A 103 -0.79 0.02 -8.29
C GLN A 103 -1.93 -0.23 -7.28
N MET A 104 -1.73 0.10 -6.00
CA MET A 104 -2.78 -0.03 -4.98
C MET A 104 -3.99 0.83 -5.31
N SER A 105 -3.79 2.08 -5.75
CA SER A 105 -4.87 2.97 -6.18
C SER A 105 -5.71 2.37 -7.31
N ARG A 106 -5.08 1.65 -8.25
CA ARG A 106 -5.80 0.96 -9.32
C ARG A 106 -6.64 -0.22 -8.82
N VAL A 107 -6.18 -0.94 -7.79
CA VAL A 107 -6.97 -1.99 -7.13
C VAL A 107 -8.13 -1.36 -6.36
N ILE A 108 -7.86 -0.36 -5.53
CA ILE A 108 -8.87 0.33 -4.70
C ILE A 108 -9.98 0.96 -5.57
N LYS A 109 -9.63 1.56 -6.72
CA LYS A 109 -10.60 2.14 -7.66
C LYS A 109 -11.60 1.13 -8.25
N ARG A 110 -11.32 -0.18 -8.19
CA ARG A 110 -12.28 -1.21 -8.57
C ARG A 110 -13.42 -1.35 -7.55
N GLY A 111 -13.19 -0.95 -6.30
CA GLY A 111 -14.21 -0.93 -5.27
C GLY A 111 -14.61 -2.32 -4.78
N PRO A 112 -15.88 -2.54 -4.40
CA PRO A 112 -16.31 -3.79 -3.75
C PRO A 112 -16.07 -5.08 -4.53
N GLU A 113 -16.02 -5.01 -5.87
CA GLU A 113 -15.85 -6.20 -6.74
C GLU A 113 -14.53 -6.95 -6.50
N VAL A 114 -13.52 -6.29 -5.93
CA VAL A 114 -12.21 -6.89 -5.67
C VAL A 114 -12.01 -7.35 -4.23
N VAL A 115 -12.99 -7.12 -3.34
CA VAL A 115 -12.88 -7.52 -1.93
C VAL A 115 -12.77 -9.03 -1.81
N ALA A 116 -13.70 -9.80 -2.38
CA ALA A 116 -13.66 -11.26 -2.32
C ALA A 116 -12.33 -11.85 -2.84
N PRO A 117 -11.82 -11.52 -4.04
CA PRO A 117 -10.54 -12.05 -4.49
C PRO A 117 -9.34 -11.53 -3.68
N LEU A 118 -9.40 -10.31 -3.11
CA LEU A 118 -8.36 -9.83 -2.19
C LEU A 118 -8.36 -10.62 -0.87
N SER A 119 -9.52 -10.88 -0.28
CA SER A 119 -9.67 -11.66 0.95
C SER A 119 -9.15 -13.09 0.76
N THR A 120 -9.53 -13.75 -0.34
CA THR A 120 -8.98 -15.08 -0.68
C THR A 120 -7.46 -15.02 -0.88
N THR A 121 -6.95 -13.95 -1.50
CA THR A 121 -5.49 -13.80 -1.68
C THR A 121 -4.77 -13.55 -0.35
N LEU A 122 -5.39 -12.82 0.58
CA LEU A 122 -4.86 -12.58 1.92
C LEU A 122 -4.71 -13.89 2.68
N GLU A 123 -5.79 -14.68 2.75
CA GLU A 123 -5.81 -16.01 3.37
C GLU A 123 -4.71 -16.91 2.78
N GLN A 124 -4.64 -17.03 1.45
CA GLN A 124 -3.59 -17.78 0.75
C GLN A 124 -2.17 -17.29 0.99
N VAL A 125 -1.97 -16.03 1.40
CA VAL A 125 -0.66 -15.50 1.75
C VAL A 125 -0.32 -15.83 3.20
N LEU A 126 -1.30 -15.82 4.09
CA LEU A 126 -1.15 -16.09 5.51
C LEU A 126 -1.03 -17.60 5.81
N ASP A 127 -1.58 -18.47 4.95
CA ASP A 127 -1.44 -19.93 5.04
C ASP A 127 -0.04 -20.45 4.64
N ARG A 128 0.86 -19.57 4.20
CA ARG A 128 2.20 -19.98 3.76
C ARG A 128 3.15 -20.05 4.94
N GLU A 129 4.09 -20.99 4.87
CA GLU A 129 5.22 -21.07 5.81
C GLU A 129 6.02 -19.76 5.88
N TYR A 130 6.14 -19.06 4.75
CA TYR A 130 6.74 -17.73 4.68
C TYR A 130 5.72 -16.67 4.27
N ILE A 131 5.39 -15.78 5.21
CA ILE A 131 4.49 -14.64 5.00
C ILE A 131 5.30 -13.45 4.49
N SER A 132 4.98 -12.99 3.28
CA SER A 132 5.62 -11.79 2.69
C SER A 132 5.04 -10.51 3.32
N PRO A 133 5.81 -9.75 4.14
CA PRO A 133 5.22 -8.65 4.89
C PRO A 133 4.70 -7.52 4.00
N PHE A 134 5.38 -7.26 2.88
CA PHE A 134 5.00 -6.22 1.93
C PHE A 134 3.69 -6.56 1.21
N ARG A 135 3.54 -7.81 0.76
CA ARG A 135 2.34 -8.24 0.06
C ARG A 135 1.12 -8.21 0.99
N THR A 136 1.27 -8.75 2.20
CA THR A 136 0.20 -8.76 3.21
C THR A 136 -0.24 -7.34 3.57
N ALA A 137 0.71 -6.44 3.85
CA ALA A 137 0.42 -5.04 4.17
C ALA A 137 -0.32 -4.31 3.03
N GLN A 138 0.09 -4.51 1.78
CA GLN A 138 -0.57 -3.89 0.61
C GLN A 138 -1.98 -4.43 0.38
N ILE A 139 -2.21 -5.73 0.55
CA ILE A 139 -3.56 -6.33 0.47
C ILE A 139 -4.45 -5.77 1.58
N ALA A 140 -3.95 -5.77 2.83
CA ALA A 140 -4.68 -5.26 3.98
C ALA A 140 -5.07 -3.78 3.80
N TYR A 141 -4.17 -2.96 3.23
CA TYR A 141 -4.50 -1.58 2.92
C TYR A 141 -5.56 -1.45 1.83
N CYS A 142 -5.47 -2.23 0.75
CA CYS A 142 -6.49 -2.19 -0.28
C CYS A 142 -7.87 -2.53 0.31
N LEU A 143 -7.94 -3.55 1.19
CA LEU A 143 -9.16 -3.90 1.91
C LEU A 143 -9.65 -2.75 2.81
N SER A 144 -8.77 -2.14 3.62
CA SER A 144 -9.17 -1.05 4.52
C SER A 144 -9.64 0.20 3.79
N GLN A 145 -9.05 0.51 2.62
CA GLN A 145 -9.45 1.64 1.80
C GLN A 145 -10.74 1.41 1.00
N ILE A 146 -11.00 0.17 0.57
CA ILE A 146 -12.27 -0.18 -0.08
C ILE A 146 -13.41 -0.18 0.96
N GLY A 147 -13.14 -0.71 2.15
CA GLY A 147 -14.09 -0.78 3.25
C GLY A 147 -15.26 -1.74 3.00
N GLY A 148 -16.29 -1.63 3.84
CA GLY A 148 -17.45 -2.51 3.85
C GLY A 148 -17.26 -3.75 4.73
N GLU A 149 -18.38 -4.37 5.12
CA GLU A 149 -18.41 -5.47 6.10
C GLU A 149 -17.52 -6.65 5.70
N GLN A 150 -17.48 -7.00 4.41
CA GLN A 150 -16.66 -8.11 3.92
C GLN A 150 -15.15 -7.82 4.01
N ALA A 151 -14.73 -6.58 3.76
CA ALA A 151 -13.32 -6.20 3.85
C ALA A 151 -12.87 -6.14 5.31
N GLU A 152 -13.73 -5.60 6.18
CA GLU A 152 -13.52 -5.58 7.62
C GLU A 152 -13.42 -7.00 8.21
N ALA A 153 -14.36 -7.89 7.85
CA ALA A 153 -14.36 -9.28 8.29
C ALA A 153 -13.09 -10.03 7.86
N ALA A 154 -12.58 -9.76 6.66
CA ALA A 154 -11.33 -10.36 6.19
C ALA A 154 -10.11 -9.90 7.02
N LEU A 155 -10.06 -8.62 7.41
CA LEU A 155 -9.01 -8.09 8.28
C LEU A 155 -9.14 -8.64 9.70
N GLN A 156 -10.35 -8.72 10.24
CA GLN A 156 -10.63 -9.33 11.54
C GLN A 156 -10.19 -10.81 11.56
N GLN A 157 -10.57 -11.59 10.55
CA GLN A 157 -10.21 -13.00 10.42
C GLN A 157 -8.68 -13.18 10.34
N ALA A 158 -7.98 -12.30 9.62
CA ALA A 158 -6.52 -12.32 9.55
C ALA A 158 -5.86 -12.19 10.94
N ILE A 159 -6.43 -11.36 11.82
CA ILE A 159 -5.95 -11.17 13.20
C ILE A 159 -6.26 -12.40 14.05
N GLU A 160 -7.50 -12.86 14.02
CA GLU A 160 -7.99 -13.91 14.92
C GLU A 160 -7.43 -15.30 14.60
N GLN A 161 -7.13 -15.58 13.33
CA GLN A 161 -6.76 -16.93 12.88
C GLN A 161 -5.27 -17.10 12.58
N HIS A 162 -4.55 -16.03 12.20
CA HIS A 162 -3.20 -16.16 11.67
C HIS A 162 -2.11 -15.46 12.49
N ILE A 163 -2.46 -14.60 13.45
CA ILE A 163 -1.45 -14.06 14.37
C ILE A 163 -1.11 -15.13 15.39
N THR A 164 0.14 -15.61 15.35
CA THR A 164 0.68 -16.53 16.34
C THR A 164 1.46 -15.76 17.41
N PHE A 165 1.68 -16.40 18.55
CA PHE A 165 2.44 -15.82 19.67
C PHE A 165 3.88 -16.34 19.71
N ASP A 166 4.36 -16.80 18.56
CA ASP A 166 5.75 -17.21 18.41
C ASP A 166 6.60 -15.95 18.28
N ASP A 167 7.74 -15.93 18.98
CA ASP A 167 8.62 -14.76 19.11
C ASP A 167 9.46 -14.50 17.84
N ASP A 168 8.98 -14.96 16.69
CA ASP A 168 9.71 -14.91 15.45
C ASP A 168 9.65 -13.50 14.85
N PHE A 169 10.76 -13.11 14.23
CA PHE A 169 11.20 -11.75 13.86
C PHE A 169 10.29 -11.00 12.82
N TYR A 170 9.04 -11.45 12.63
CA TYR A 170 8.17 -11.18 11.48
C TYR A 170 6.89 -10.38 11.76
N GLY A 171 6.71 -9.76 12.94
CA GLY A 171 5.54 -8.94 13.31
C GLY A 171 5.26 -7.69 12.45
N LYS A 172 5.95 -7.52 11.31
CA LYS A 172 5.76 -6.41 10.36
C LYS A 172 4.39 -6.42 9.70
N TRP A 173 3.92 -7.59 9.28
CA TRP A 173 2.60 -7.70 8.64
C TRP A 173 1.48 -7.62 9.67
N GLU A 174 1.68 -8.23 10.84
CA GLU A 174 0.75 -8.20 11.98
C GLU A 174 0.49 -6.76 12.42
N THR A 175 1.55 -5.97 12.60
CA THR A 175 1.43 -4.54 12.92
C THR A 175 0.57 -3.80 11.90
N ALA A 176 0.82 -4.04 10.60
CA ALA A 176 0.09 -3.39 9.52
C ALA A 176 -1.39 -3.80 9.53
N VAL A 177 -1.69 -5.09 9.60
CA VAL A 177 -3.07 -5.62 9.62
C VAL A 177 -3.83 -5.08 10.84
N CYS A 178 -3.27 -5.17 12.05
CA CYS A 178 -3.92 -4.70 13.27
C CYS A 178 -4.20 -3.19 13.22
N CYS A 179 -3.23 -2.37 12.79
CA CYS A 179 -3.44 -0.93 12.69
C CYS A 179 -4.46 -0.56 11.61
N LEU A 180 -4.43 -1.23 10.45
CA LEU A 180 -5.36 -0.97 9.35
C LEU A 180 -6.79 -1.38 9.71
N TYR A 181 -6.95 -2.50 10.41
CA TYR A 181 -8.23 -2.95 10.96
C TYR A 181 -8.77 -1.95 12.00
N ALA A 182 -7.94 -1.51 12.94
CA ALA A 182 -8.30 -0.52 13.94
C ALA A 182 -8.84 0.77 13.31
N GLU A 183 -8.21 1.24 12.24
CA GLU A 183 -8.59 2.47 11.55
C GLU A 183 -9.88 2.32 10.72
N SER A 184 -10.06 1.17 10.05
CA SER A 184 -11.26 0.92 9.26
C SER A 184 -12.48 0.62 10.11
N ALA A 185 -12.34 -0.18 11.16
CA ALA A 185 -13.45 -0.63 11.99
C ALA A 185 -13.71 0.27 13.20
N ARG A 186 -12.71 1.08 13.62
CA ARG A 186 -12.77 2.01 14.75
C ARG A 186 -13.15 1.29 16.05
N GLU A 187 -14.14 1.78 16.78
CA GLU A 187 -14.66 1.17 18.02
C GLU A 187 -15.00 -0.32 17.85
N ARG A 188 -15.44 -0.74 16.66
CA ARG A 188 -15.75 -2.16 16.38
C ARG A 188 -14.52 -3.07 16.40
N ALA A 189 -13.31 -2.54 16.21
CA ALA A 189 -12.08 -3.32 16.35
C ALA A 189 -11.68 -3.61 17.80
N VAL A 190 -12.20 -2.84 18.77
CA VAL A 190 -11.76 -2.89 20.17
C VAL A 190 -11.87 -4.30 20.75
N PRO A 191 -12.97 -5.06 20.61
CA PRO A 191 -13.08 -6.40 21.19
C PRO A 191 -12.00 -7.37 20.67
N THR A 192 -11.76 -7.39 19.37
CA THR A 192 -10.74 -8.25 18.75
C THR A 192 -9.33 -7.87 19.21
N LEU A 193 -9.01 -6.57 19.26
CA LEU A 193 -7.69 -6.09 19.65
C LEU A 193 -7.43 -6.24 21.16
N MET A 194 -8.45 -6.09 22.00
CA MET A 194 -8.38 -6.38 23.43
C MET A 194 -8.18 -7.88 23.68
N ASN A 195 -8.85 -8.75 22.91
CA ASN A 195 -8.62 -10.19 23.01
C ASN A 195 -7.18 -10.56 22.61
N LEU A 196 -6.62 -9.93 21.56
CA LEU A 196 -5.22 -10.09 21.18
C LEU A 196 -4.28 -9.62 22.29
N LEU A 197 -4.54 -8.46 22.91
CA LEU A 197 -3.76 -7.94 24.04
C LEU A 197 -3.76 -8.92 25.20
N ASN A 198 -4.94 -9.34 25.67
CA ASN A 198 -5.08 -10.25 26.81
C ASN A 198 -4.39 -11.60 26.55
N SER A 199 -4.55 -12.15 25.34
CA SER A 199 -3.90 -13.40 24.94
C SER A 199 -2.37 -13.27 24.88
N ALA A 200 -1.87 -12.12 24.42
CA ALA A 200 -0.44 -11.83 24.39
C ALA A 200 0.14 -11.70 25.81
N GLU A 201 -0.61 -11.11 26.75
CA GLU A 201 -0.19 -11.03 28.16
C GLU A 201 -0.14 -12.39 28.83
N GLU A 202 -1.16 -13.22 28.64
CA GLU A 202 -1.20 -14.59 29.17
C GLU A 202 0.00 -15.42 28.68
N LYS A 203 0.35 -15.27 27.40
CA LYS A 203 1.47 -15.97 26.76
C LYS A 203 2.82 -15.29 26.93
N GLN A 204 2.88 -14.13 27.61
CA GLN A 204 4.08 -13.31 27.75
C GLN A 204 4.72 -12.89 26.41
N ALA A 205 3.91 -12.77 25.37
CA ALA A 205 4.31 -12.45 24.01
C ALA A 205 4.41 -10.91 23.82
N ASN A 206 5.56 -10.35 24.21
CA ASN A 206 5.80 -8.90 24.22
C ASN A 206 5.60 -8.25 22.84
N SER A 207 5.94 -8.96 21.76
CA SER A 207 5.78 -8.47 20.38
C SER A 207 4.32 -8.23 20.03
N GLN A 208 3.45 -9.21 20.25
CA GLN A 208 2.01 -9.12 19.97
C GLN A 208 1.32 -8.16 20.95
N LYS A 209 1.77 -8.11 22.22
CA LYS A 209 1.32 -7.09 23.18
C LYS A 209 1.58 -5.68 22.66
N LEU A 210 2.79 -5.40 22.17
CA LEU A 210 3.14 -4.11 21.56
C LEU A 210 2.24 -3.82 20.35
N ILE A 211 2.06 -4.78 19.45
CA ILE A 211 1.22 -4.62 18.25
C ILE A 211 -0.23 -4.27 18.62
N ALA A 212 -0.81 -4.96 19.60
CA ALA A 212 -2.17 -4.71 20.07
C ALA A 212 -2.31 -3.30 20.65
N LEU A 213 -1.37 -2.87 21.51
CA LEU A 213 -1.38 -1.52 22.11
C LEU A 213 -1.26 -0.42 21.06
N LEU A 214 -0.38 -0.59 20.08
CA LEU A 214 -0.27 0.36 18.97
C LEU A 214 -1.58 0.42 18.18
N ALA A 215 -2.22 -0.72 17.90
CA ALA A 215 -3.49 -0.73 17.17
C ALA A 215 -4.66 -0.12 17.96
N LEU A 216 -4.76 -0.40 19.27
CA LEU A 216 -5.80 0.14 20.16
C LEU A 216 -5.80 1.67 20.21
N ALA A 217 -4.62 2.31 20.17
CA ALA A 217 -4.52 3.77 20.13
C ALA A 217 -5.18 4.42 18.89
N ARG A 218 -5.61 3.63 17.90
CA ARG A 218 -6.16 4.09 16.61
C ARG A 218 -7.65 3.85 16.46
N THR A 219 -8.29 3.13 17.39
CA THR A 219 -9.71 2.76 17.29
C THR A 219 -10.66 3.94 17.51
N GLN A 220 -10.15 5.09 17.99
CA GLN A 220 -10.94 6.25 18.41
C GLN A 220 -11.85 6.00 19.60
N ASP A 221 -11.69 4.86 20.26
CA ASP A 221 -12.44 4.52 21.46
C ASP A 221 -11.71 5.04 22.71
N PRO A 222 -12.39 5.82 23.59
CA PRO A 222 -11.78 6.33 24.80
C PRO A 222 -11.25 5.25 25.74
N ALA A 223 -11.95 4.11 25.87
CA ALA A 223 -11.55 3.04 26.77
C ALA A 223 -10.32 2.28 26.23
N ALA A 224 -10.21 2.13 24.92
CA ALA A 224 -9.02 1.62 24.26
C ALA A 224 -7.81 2.54 24.47
N VAL A 225 -7.98 3.86 24.37
CA VAL A 225 -6.92 4.84 24.65
C VAL A 225 -6.50 4.78 26.13
N GLU A 226 -7.46 4.71 27.05
CA GLU A 226 -7.19 4.54 28.48
C GLU A 226 -6.37 3.26 28.75
N THR A 227 -6.77 2.14 28.13
CA THR A 227 -6.01 0.89 28.19
C THR A 227 -4.57 1.07 27.71
N VAL A 228 -4.34 1.81 26.62
CA VAL A 228 -2.97 2.07 26.12
C VAL A 228 -2.18 2.93 27.10
N LEU A 229 -2.80 3.93 27.71
CA LEU A 229 -2.18 4.78 28.73
C LEU A 229 -1.79 3.99 29.98
N ASP A 230 -2.61 3.04 30.42
CA ASP A 230 -2.28 2.10 31.52
C ASP A 230 -1.04 1.25 31.21
N HIS A 231 -0.70 1.10 29.93
CA HIS A 231 0.46 0.35 29.44
C HIS A 231 1.63 1.24 29.01
N ALA A 232 1.61 2.55 29.31
CA ALA A 232 2.64 3.47 28.87
C ALA A 232 4.05 3.10 29.36
N ASP A 233 4.18 2.53 30.56
CA ASP A 233 5.46 2.08 31.10
C ASP A 233 6.04 0.89 30.32
N PHE A 234 5.17 -0.01 29.85
CA PHE A 234 5.60 -1.08 28.94
C PHE A 234 6.13 -0.50 27.63
N LEU A 235 5.41 0.46 27.03
CA LEU A 235 5.84 1.14 25.81
C LEU A 235 7.19 1.85 25.99
N LYS A 236 7.38 2.58 27.11
CA LYS A 236 8.66 3.20 27.47
C LYS A 236 9.78 2.17 27.67
N THR A 237 9.48 1.04 28.32
CA THR A 237 10.45 -0.04 28.52
C THR A 237 10.89 -0.63 27.19
N GLN A 238 9.97 -0.81 26.24
CA GLN A 238 10.29 -1.25 24.89
C GLN A 238 11.17 -0.23 24.15
N LEU A 239 11.01 1.08 24.35
CA LEU A 239 11.91 2.10 23.79
C LEU A 239 13.35 1.99 24.32
N LEU A 240 13.50 1.68 25.61
CA LEU A 240 14.80 1.57 26.28
C LEU A 240 15.49 0.21 26.05
N GLY A 241 14.75 -0.77 25.52
CA GLY A 241 15.25 -2.11 25.20
C GLY A 241 16.36 -2.06 24.15
N LYS A 242 17.51 -2.68 24.45
CA LYS A 242 18.69 -2.73 23.55
C LYS A 242 18.43 -3.46 22.21
N ASN A 243 17.36 -4.23 22.11
CA ASN A 243 17.04 -5.08 20.95
C ASN A 243 15.78 -4.63 20.18
N THR A 244 15.14 -3.53 20.57
CA THR A 244 13.95 -3.04 19.86
C THR A 244 14.38 -2.45 18.50
N PRO A 245 13.92 -3.00 17.37
CA PRO A 245 14.28 -2.48 16.05
C PRO A 245 13.88 -1.01 15.92
N TYR A 246 14.74 -0.16 15.35
CA TYR A 246 14.50 1.28 15.16
C TYR A 246 13.10 1.61 14.61
N ARG A 247 12.56 0.78 13.71
CA ARG A 247 11.20 0.98 13.14
C ARG A 247 10.06 0.77 14.14
N GLN A 248 10.23 -0.06 15.15
CA GLN A 248 9.28 -0.20 16.26
C GLN A 248 9.46 0.94 17.26
N THR A 249 10.70 1.37 17.51
CA THR A 249 11.00 2.54 18.37
C THR A 249 10.31 3.81 17.86
N VAL A 250 10.40 4.08 16.55
CA VAL A 250 9.77 5.26 15.93
C VAL A 250 8.24 5.20 16.04
N GLN A 251 7.65 4.02 15.92
CA GLN A 251 6.21 3.80 16.06
C GLN A 251 5.72 4.06 17.49
N ILE A 252 6.47 3.58 18.47
CA ILE A 252 6.19 3.84 19.87
C ILE A 252 6.32 5.34 20.16
N ASN A 253 7.41 6.00 19.73
CA ASN A 253 7.63 7.43 19.94
C ASN A 253 6.49 8.29 19.38
N VAL A 254 6.06 8.02 18.15
CA VAL A 254 4.94 8.74 17.53
C VAL A 254 3.62 8.49 18.26
N THR A 255 3.37 7.26 18.71
CA THR A 255 2.17 6.93 19.48
C THR A 255 2.18 7.65 20.83
N LEU A 256 3.30 7.61 21.55
CA LEU A 256 3.44 8.32 22.82
C LEU A 256 3.39 9.84 22.66
N GLN A 257 3.97 10.40 21.60
CA GLN A 257 3.86 11.82 21.28
C GLN A 257 2.40 12.20 21.06
N ALA A 258 1.67 11.47 20.20
CA ALA A 258 0.26 11.73 19.92
C ALA A 258 -0.59 11.69 21.20
N LEU A 259 -0.36 10.67 22.03
CA LEU A 259 -1.02 10.55 23.34
C LEU A 259 -0.69 11.73 24.25
N SER A 260 0.58 12.14 24.33
CA SER A 260 1.04 13.23 25.20
C SER A 260 0.54 14.61 24.79
N GLU A 261 0.45 14.86 23.48
CA GLU A 261 0.06 16.14 22.92
C GLU A 261 -1.47 16.24 22.72
N GLY A 262 -2.21 15.18 23.05
CA GLY A 262 -3.66 15.19 22.92
C GLY A 262 -4.15 15.20 21.48
N GLN A 263 -3.31 14.74 20.54
CA GLN A 263 -3.66 14.73 19.13
C GLN A 263 -4.73 13.69 18.87
N SER A 264 -5.68 13.95 17.99
CA SER A 264 -6.74 12.96 17.74
C SER A 264 -6.16 11.65 17.17
N PRO A 265 -6.85 10.50 17.29
CA PRO A 265 -6.35 9.26 16.70
C PRO A 265 -6.31 9.34 15.16
N ALA A 266 -7.12 10.24 14.57
CA ALA A 266 -7.03 10.57 13.15
C ALA A 266 -5.69 11.24 12.78
N ASP A 267 -5.10 12.02 13.68
CA ASP A 267 -3.76 12.60 13.49
C ASP A 267 -2.68 11.53 13.55
N LEU A 268 -2.79 10.59 14.49
CA LEU A 268 -1.92 9.41 14.55
C LEU A 268 -2.07 8.53 13.29
N SER A 269 -3.27 8.42 12.73
CA SER A 269 -3.53 7.79 11.43
C SER A 269 -2.84 8.51 10.29
N ALA A 270 -2.81 9.84 10.32
CA ALA A 270 -2.25 10.69 9.27
C ALA A 270 -0.74 10.97 9.42
N SER A 271 -0.07 10.39 10.42
CA SER A 271 1.38 10.53 10.62
C SER A 271 2.17 10.01 9.41
N PRO A 272 3.14 10.79 8.87
CA PRO A 272 3.94 10.43 7.70
C PRO A 272 4.86 9.21 7.94
N ILE A 273 5.06 8.86 9.21
CA ILE A 273 5.84 7.71 9.64
C ILE A 273 5.02 6.43 9.50
N TYR A 274 3.73 6.50 9.82
CA TYR A 274 2.86 5.34 9.93
C TYR A 274 2.21 4.95 8.61
N GLU A 275 1.77 5.90 7.80
CA GLU A 275 1.15 5.62 6.49
C GLU A 275 2.05 4.70 5.64
N PRO A 276 3.34 4.99 5.43
CA PRO A 276 4.15 4.17 4.54
C PRO A 276 4.57 2.86 5.20
N LEU A 277 4.75 2.83 6.53
CA LEU A 277 5.05 1.61 7.25
C LEU A 277 3.87 0.62 7.25
N ARG A 278 2.63 1.10 7.41
CA ARG A 278 1.38 0.32 7.25
C ARG A 278 1.20 -0.23 5.85
N LEU A 279 1.80 0.43 4.86
CA LEU A 279 1.71 0.09 3.44
C LEU A 279 2.84 -0.82 2.94
N GLY A 280 3.82 -1.15 3.80
CA GLY A 280 5.06 -1.79 3.36
C GLY A 280 5.89 -0.91 2.42
N LEU A 281 5.69 0.41 2.46
CA LEU A 281 6.38 1.43 1.69
C LEU A 281 7.50 2.09 2.50
N ASN A 282 8.41 2.77 1.79
CA ASN A 282 9.33 3.69 2.45
C ASN A 282 8.60 4.97 2.90
N PRO A 283 8.89 5.49 4.10
CA PRO A 283 8.29 6.72 4.61
C PRO A 283 8.44 7.90 3.64
N ASP A 284 7.34 8.59 3.33
CA ASP A 284 7.36 9.91 2.68
C ASP A 284 7.47 10.97 3.76
N SER A 285 8.33 11.95 3.51
CA SER A 285 8.72 13.02 4.43
C SER A 285 7.71 14.16 4.53
N ARG A 286 6.65 14.18 3.70
CA ARG A 286 5.68 15.27 3.69
C ARG A 286 4.54 14.98 4.65
N THR A 287 4.53 15.68 5.78
CA THR A 287 3.40 15.74 6.71
C THR A 287 2.18 16.30 5.99
N LYS A 288 1.09 15.53 5.90
CA LYS A 288 -0.20 16.04 5.38
C LYS A 288 -0.90 16.95 6.39
N THR A 289 -0.58 16.80 7.68
CA THR A 289 -1.28 17.43 8.80
C THR A 289 -0.59 18.67 9.37
N GLY A 290 0.60 19.04 8.89
CA GLY A 290 1.39 20.14 9.47
C GLY A 290 1.96 19.85 10.87
N ILE A 291 1.69 18.67 11.44
CA ILE A 291 2.19 18.21 12.74
C ILE A 291 3.68 17.86 12.64
N LYS A 292 4.49 18.33 13.59
CA LYS A 292 5.90 17.99 13.70
C LYS A 292 6.07 16.71 14.53
N TRP A 293 6.17 15.58 13.85
CA TRP A 293 6.45 14.29 14.48
C TRP A 293 7.92 14.17 14.87
N ASP A 294 8.17 13.85 16.13
CA ASP A 294 9.50 13.59 16.67
C ASP A 294 9.74 12.08 16.76
N ASP A 295 10.60 11.55 15.89
CA ASP A 295 10.94 10.14 15.83
C ASP A 295 11.82 9.68 17.01
N ARG A 296 12.20 10.62 17.90
CA ARG A 296 12.97 10.40 19.14
C ARG A 296 12.26 10.95 20.38
N TRP A 297 10.96 11.19 20.28
CA TRP A 297 10.17 11.71 21.39
C TRP A 297 10.37 10.87 22.67
N ASN A 298 10.66 11.53 23.80
CA ASN A 298 10.93 10.85 25.08
C ASN A 298 10.41 11.66 26.29
N GLY A 299 9.33 12.41 26.11
CA GLY A 299 8.75 13.27 27.15
C GLY A 299 8.20 12.48 28.34
N GLU A 300 8.04 13.18 29.47
CA GLU A 300 7.29 12.64 30.60
C GLU A 300 5.79 12.54 30.25
N LEU A 301 5.11 11.53 30.81
CA LEU A 301 3.68 11.30 30.61
C LEU A 301 3.00 11.44 31.96
N ASP A 302 2.11 12.42 32.09
CA ASP A 302 1.16 12.49 33.19
C ASP A 302 -0.08 11.67 32.83
N ILE A 303 -0.07 10.38 33.20
CA ILE A 303 -1.09 9.41 32.78
C ILE A 303 -2.49 9.84 33.18
N GLU A 304 -2.67 10.34 34.40
CA GLU A 304 -3.99 10.74 34.92
C GLU A 304 -4.52 12.00 34.20
N ALA A 305 -3.66 12.98 33.95
CA ALA A 305 -4.04 14.16 33.16
C ALA A 305 -4.40 13.78 31.71
N LEU A 306 -3.66 12.83 31.12
CA LEU A 306 -3.92 12.35 29.76
C LEU A 306 -5.23 11.57 29.65
N LYS A 307 -5.56 10.69 30.61
CA LYS A 307 -6.85 10.00 30.65
C LYS A 307 -8.02 10.99 30.66
N ALA A 308 -7.94 12.01 31.52
CA ALA A 308 -8.94 13.05 31.60
C ALA A 308 -9.07 13.86 30.30
N HIS A 309 -7.94 14.20 29.68
CA HIS A 309 -7.90 14.93 28.42
C HIS A 309 -8.51 14.14 27.25
N TRP A 310 -8.13 12.88 27.11
CA TRP A 310 -8.59 12.01 26.03
C TRP A 310 -10.07 11.63 26.15
N SER A 311 -10.55 11.43 27.38
CA SER A 311 -11.99 11.29 27.65
C SER A 311 -12.81 12.53 27.27
N ALA A 312 -12.19 13.73 27.24
CA ALA A 312 -12.86 14.96 26.83
C ALA A 312 -12.88 15.17 25.31
N ILE A 313 -11.86 14.71 24.57
CA ILE A 313 -11.74 14.89 23.11
C ILE A 313 -12.56 13.85 22.33
N LEU A 314 -12.71 12.64 22.86
CA LEU A 314 -13.37 11.51 22.18
C LEU A 314 -14.86 11.36 22.54
N LYS A 315 -15.50 12.42 23.07
CA LYS A 315 -16.95 12.49 23.28
C LYS A 315 -17.67 13.04 22.06
#